data_AF-A0A392N351-F1
#
_entry.id   AF-A0A392N351-F1
#
_cell.length_a   1.000
_cell.length_b   1.000
_cell.length_c   1.000
_cell.angle_alpha   90.00
_cell.angle_beta   90.00
_cell.angle_gamma   90.00
#
_symmetry.space_group_name_H-M   'P 1'
#
loop_
_entity.id
_entity.type
_entity.pdbx_description
1 polymer ?
#
loop_
_entity_poly.entity_id
_entity_poly.type
_entity_poly.pdbx_seq_one_letter_code
_entity_poly.pdbx_strand_id
1 'polypeptide(L)'
;MGGHQTMKIEGRIANVDVLVLIDSGASHNFISPQIATALGLDVTPIPVKNIKLGDGHKVVSKGMCAGIMMKLGSVEISVDALVLELGGLDMVLGVS
;
A
#
# COMPACT_ATOMS: atom_id res chain seq x y z
N MET A 1 22.85 -6.41 13.34
CA MET A 1 22.38 -5.21 14.05
C MET A 1 20.88 -5.10 13.78
N GLY A 2 20.06 -4.96 14.82
CA GLY A 2 18.68 -5.45 14.87
C GLY A 2 17.77 -4.92 13.76
N GLY A 3 17.25 -5.82 12.92
CA GLY A 3 16.13 -5.50 12.05
C GLY A 3 14.88 -5.28 12.90
N HIS A 4 14.17 -4.19 12.67
CA HIS A 4 12.85 -3.99 13.25
C HIS A 4 11.94 -5.17 12.86
N GLN A 5 11.31 -5.82 13.83
CA GLN A 5 10.30 -6.85 13.55
C GLN A 5 9.05 -6.15 13.00
N THR A 6 8.92 -6.14 11.68
CA THR A 6 7.73 -5.64 11.00
C THR A 6 6.78 -6.79 10.71
N MET A 7 5.48 -6.60 10.91
CA MET A 7 4.48 -7.59 10.50
C MET A 7 4.25 -7.49 8.99
N LYS A 8 4.67 -8.53 8.27
CA LYS A 8 4.38 -8.68 6.85
C LYS A 8 3.51 -9.91 6.66
N ILE A 9 2.52 -9.78 5.80
CA ILE A 9 1.63 -10.87 5.42
C ILE A 9 1.58 -10.97 3.90
N GLU A 10 1.35 -12.17 3.42
CA GLU A 10 1.04 -12.41 2.03
C GLU A 10 -0.46 -12.11 1.81
N GLY A 11 -0.74 -11.24 0.86
CA GLY A 11 -2.07 -10.97 0.37
C GLY A 11 -2.20 -11.39 -1.09
N ARG A 12 -3.42 -11.34 -1.62
CA ARG A 12 -3.68 -11.61 -3.04
C ARG A 12 -4.63 -10.58 -3.61
N ILE A 13 -4.25 -9.94 -4.71
CA ILE A 13 -5.13 -9.04 -5.47
C ILE A 13 -5.36 -9.72 -6.83
N ALA A 14 -6.63 -9.93 -7.17
CA ALA A 14 -7.02 -10.84 -8.24
C ALA A 14 -6.32 -12.21 -8.09
N ASN A 15 -5.37 -12.53 -8.97
CA ASN A 15 -4.63 -13.79 -8.95
C ASN A 15 -3.13 -13.64 -8.62
N VAL A 16 -2.67 -12.45 -8.24
CA VAL A 16 -1.25 -12.17 -7.94
C VAL A 16 -1.05 -12.04 -6.44
N ASP A 17 -0.06 -12.76 -5.93
CA ASP A 17 0.36 -12.67 -4.53
C ASP A 17 1.19 -11.40 -4.33
N VAL A 18 0.92 -10.69 -3.23
CA VAL A 18 1.50 -9.39 -2.91
C VAL A 18 2.03 -9.38 -1.49
N LEU A 19 3.16 -8.72 -1.28
CA LEU A 19 3.76 -8.55 0.04
C LEU A 19 3.19 -7.30 0.73
N VAL A 20 2.42 -7.53 1.79
CA VAL A 20 1.71 -6.49 2.52
C VAL A 20 2.38 -6.24 3.87
N LEU A 21 2.78 -4.99 4.15
CA LEU A 21 3.20 -4.55 5.47
C LEU A 21 1.98 -4.07 6.27
N ILE A 22 1.82 -4.53 7.50
CA ILE A 22 0.84 -3.99 8.44
C ILE A 22 1.53 -2.93 9.31
N ASP A 23 1.08 -1.68 9.20
CA ASP A 23 1.68 -0.54 9.90
C ASP A 23 0.61 0.32 10.59
N SER A 24 0.39 0.08 11.87
CA SER A 24 -0.54 0.91 12.66
C SER A 24 -0.08 2.36 12.85
N GLY A 25 1.17 2.69 12.52
CA GLY A 25 1.67 4.07 12.49
C GLY A 25 1.36 4.80 11.19
N ALA A 26 0.93 4.10 10.14
CA ALA A 26 0.55 4.69 8.87
C ALA A 26 -0.91 5.19 8.89
N SER A 27 -1.09 6.48 8.56
CA SER A 27 -2.42 7.12 8.51
C SER A 27 -3.26 6.78 7.27
N HIS A 28 -2.65 6.16 6.27
CA HIS A 28 -3.28 5.81 5.00
C HIS A 28 -2.73 4.47 4.53
N ASN A 29 -3.47 3.78 3.66
CA ASN A 29 -2.93 2.66 2.92
C ASN A 29 -2.13 3.17 1.72
N PHE A 30 -1.10 2.42 1.35
CA PHE A 30 -0.25 2.73 0.21
C PHE A 30 -0.10 1.51 -0.68
N ILE A 31 -0.05 1.73 -1.99
CA ILE A 31 0.22 0.70 -3.00
C ILE A 31 1.39 1.14 -3.87
N SER A 32 2.25 0.18 -4.21
CA SER A 32 3.38 0.45 -5.10
C SER A 32 2.89 0.73 -6.53
N PRO A 33 3.46 1.72 -7.25
CA PRO A 33 3.08 1.97 -8.64
C PRO A 33 3.39 0.77 -9.54
N GLN A 34 4.38 -0.05 -9.19
CA GLN A 34 4.77 -1.25 -9.93
C GLN A 34 3.64 -2.29 -9.89
N ILE A 35 3.10 -2.61 -8.71
CA ILE A 35 2.03 -3.60 -8.60
C ILE A 35 0.71 -3.07 -9.16
N ALA A 36 0.42 -1.78 -8.94
CA ALA A 36 -0.77 -1.13 -9.52
C ALA A 36 -0.77 -1.21 -11.05
N THR A 37 0.38 -0.94 -11.67
CA THR A 37 0.56 -1.04 -13.13
C THR A 37 0.49 -2.48 -13.61
N ALA A 38 1.18 -3.40 -12.93
CA ALA A 38 1.23 -4.82 -13.32
C ALA A 38 -0.15 -5.49 -13.26
N LEU A 39 -0.99 -5.07 -12.31
CA LEU A 39 -2.36 -5.54 -12.15
C LEU A 39 -3.38 -4.78 -13.01
N GLY A 40 -2.97 -3.71 -13.70
CA GLY A 40 -3.87 -2.86 -14.47
C GLY A 40 -4.93 -2.16 -13.60
N LEU A 41 -4.58 -1.80 -12.37
CA LEU A 41 -5.50 -1.08 -11.48
C LEU A 41 -5.73 0.35 -11.96
N ASP A 42 -6.97 0.81 -11.84
CA ASP A 42 -7.32 2.19 -12.17
C ASP A 42 -6.71 3.15 -11.15
N VAL A 43 -5.74 3.95 -11.62
CA VAL A 43 -5.13 5.03 -10.82
C VAL A 43 -5.86 6.33 -11.12
N THR A 44 -6.69 6.77 -10.17
CA THR A 44 -7.41 8.04 -10.29
C THR A 44 -6.53 9.19 -9.80
N PRO A 45 -6.37 10.29 -10.58
CA PRO A 45 -5.66 11.48 -10.11
C PRO A 45 -6.34 12.09 -8.88
N ILE A 46 -5.54 12.51 -7.90
CA ILE A 46 -6.02 13.21 -6.70
C ILE A 46 -5.29 14.55 -6.53
N PRO A 47 -5.84 15.50 -5.74
CA PRO A 47 -5.06 16.63 -5.27
C PRO A 47 -3.75 16.16 -4.64
N VAL A 48 -2.66 16.85 -4.98
CA VAL A 48 -1.30 16.53 -4.50
C VAL A 48 -1.31 16.39 -2.98
N LYS A 49 -1.02 15.18 -2.48
CA LYS A 49 -0.89 14.91 -1.05
C LYS A 49 0.59 14.84 -0.68
N ASN A 50 0.99 15.67 0.29
CA ASN A 50 2.30 15.59 0.93
C ASN A 50 2.21 14.61 2.10
N ILE A 51 2.89 13.48 1.97
CA ILE A 51 2.93 12.43 2.98
C ILE A 51 4.24 12.58 3.75
N LYS A 52 4.16 12.65 5.07
CA LYS A 52 5.33 12.61 5.95
C LYS A 52 5.61 11.15 6.30
N LEU A 53 6.80 10.68 5.96
CA LEU A 53 7.28 9.35 6.28
C LEU A 53 7.75 9.28 7.74
N GLY A 54 7.91 8.05 8.25
CA GLY A 54 8.37 7.80 9.62
C GLY A 54 9.78 8.32 9.91
N ASP A 55 10.61 8.47 8.87
CA ASP A 55 11.95 9.06 8.94
C ASP A 55 11.95 10.60 8.86
N GLY A 56 10.78 11.22 8.74
CA GLY A 56 10.60 12.67 8.65
C GLY A 56 10.67 13.23 7.23
N HIS A 57 11.07 12.44 6.22
CA HIS A 57 11.04 12.89 4.83
C HIS A 57 9.60 13.10 4.35
N LYS A 58 9.46 13.99 3.37
CA LYS A 58 8.18 14.26 2.71
C LYS A 58 8.21 13.72 1.30
N VAL A 59 7.20 12.94 0.97
CA VAL A 59 6.98 12.39 -0.36
C VAL A 59 5.63 12.85 -0.88
N VAL A 60 5.48 12.83 -2.21
CA VAL A 60 4.28 13.31 -2.88
C VAL A 60 3.55 12.14 -3.50
N SER A 61 2.27 12.00 -3.18
CA SER A 61 1.35 11.13 -3.92
C SER A 61 0.37 11.98 -4.74
N LYS A 62 0.09 11.51 -5.96
CA LYS A 62 -0.78 12.18 -6.94
C LYS A 62 -1.88 11.28 -7.48
N GLY A 63 -1.93 10.04 -7.02
CA GLY A 63 -2.85 9.03 -7.52
C GLY A 63 -3.37 8.14 -6.39
N MET A 64 -4.55 7.59 -6.60
CA MET A 64 -5.19 6.66 -5.69
C MET A 64 -5.81 5.51 -6.48
N CYS A 65 -5.65 4.29 -5.98
CA CYS A 65 -6.43 3.12 -6.40
C CYS A 65 -7.55 2.93 -5.37
N ALA A 66 -8.80 2.93 -5.82
CA ALA A 66 -9.97 2.77 -4.95
C ALA A 66 -10.61 1.39 -5.14
N GLY A 67 -11.22 0.86 -4.08
CA GLY A 67 -11.99 -0.38 -4.13
C GLY A 67 -11.16 -1.62 -4.48
N ILE A 68 -9.88 -1.63 -4.09
CA ILE A 68 -8.99 -2.77 -4.36
C ILE A 68 -9.49 -3.97 -3.55
N MET A 69 -9.99 -4.99 -4.24
CA MET A 69 -10.38 -6.25 -3.62
C MET A 69 -9.15 -7.12 -3.37
N MET A 70 -8.84 -7.34 -2.11
CA MET A 70 -7.69 -8.11 -1.66
C MET A 70 -8.13 -9.27 -0.76
N LYS A 71 -7.50 -10.43 -0.91
CA LYS A 71 -7.58 -11.53 0.04
C LYS A 71 -6.37 -11.54 0.96
N LEU A 72 -6.62 -11.66 2.26
CA LEU A 72 -5.63 -11.91 3.30
C LEU A 72 -5.98 -13.26 3.95
N GLY A 73 -5.34 -14.32 3.49
CA GLY A 73 -5.75 -15.69 3.86
C GLY A 73 -7.18 -15.99 3.42
N SER A 74 -8.07 -16.25 4.39
CA SER A 74 -9.49 -16.54 4.14
C SER A 74 -10.40 -15.31 4.13
N VAL A 75 -9.88 -14.13 4.47
CA VAL A 75 -10.65 -12.89 4.57
C VAL A 75 -10.49 -12.09 3.29
N GLU A 76 -11.60 -11.59 2.75
CA GLU A 76 -11.60 -10.65 1.64
C GLU A 76 -11.91 -9.25 2.16
N ILE A 77 -11.11 -8.27 1.74
CA ILE A 77 -11.21 -6.86 2.15
C ILE A 77 -11.22 -5.96 0.92
N SER A 78 -11.88 -4.81 1.04
CA SER A 78 -11.83 -3.72 0.06
C SER A 78 -10.96 -2.59 0.62
N VAL A 79 -9.99 -2.13 -0.15
CA VAL A 79 -9.00 -1.13 0.30
C VAL A 79 -8.88 0.01 -0.71
N ASP A 80 -8.92 1.24 -0.21
CA ASP A 80 -8.47 2.42 -0.94
C ASP A 80 -7.02 2.71 -0.55
N ALA A 81 -6.14 2.88 -1.55
CA ALA A 81 -4.70 3.06 -1.34
C ALA A 81 -4.12 4.20 -2.19
N LEU A 82 -3.29 5.03 -1.57
CA LEU A 82 -2.50 6.05 -2.25
C LEU A 82 -1.33 5.41 -2.99
N VAL A 83 -1.06 5.86 -4.21
CA VAL A 83 0.08 5.36 -4.99
C VAL A 83 1.36 6.02 -4.46
N LEU A 84 2.32 5.21 -4.01
CA LEU A 84 3.58 5.67 -3.45
C LEU A 84 4.70 4.63 -3.66
N GLU A 85 5.94 5.07 -3.87
CA GLU A 85 7.10 4.18 -3.94
C GLU A 85 7.39 3.54 -2.57
N LEU A 86 7.45 2.20 -2.52
CA LEU A 86 7.55 1.46 -1.26
C LEU A 86 8.85 0.64 -1.09
N GLY A 87 9.82 0.79 -1.99
CA GLY A 87 11.16 0.20 -1.81
C GLY A 87 11.18 -1.33 -1.67
N GLY A 88 10.30 -2.04 -2.38
CA GLY A 88 10.25 -3.51 -2.42
C GLY A 88 9.07 -4.14 -1.67
N LEU A 89 8.16 -3.35 -1.11
CA LEU A 89 6.84 -3.80 -0.69
C LEU A 89 5.81 -3.53 -1.79
N ASP A 90 4.75 -4.33 -1.84
CA ASP A 90 3.64 -4.11 -2.78
C ASP A 90 2.56 -3.22 -2.16
N MET A 91 2.27 -3.44 -0.88
CA MET A 91 1.28 -2.64 -0.15
C MET A 91 1.68 -2.38 1.30
N VAL A 92 1.23 -1.25 1.82
CA VAL A 92 1.20 -0.94 3.26
C VAL A 92 -0.25 -0.75 3.65
N LEU A 93 -0.72 -1.52 4.63
CA LEU A 93 -2.01 -1.32 5.28
C LEU A 93 -1.81 -0.52 6.56
N GLY A 94 -2.37 0.68 6.55
CA GLY A 94 -2.46 1.56 7.69
C GLY A 94 -3.69 1.25 8.55
N VAL A 95 -3.68 1.69 9.79
CA VAL A 95 -4.84 1.65 10.68
C VAL A 95 -5.20 3.09 11.00
N SER A 96 -6.40 3.53 10.60
CA SER A 96 -6.93 4.86 10.97
C SER A 96 -7.66 4.82 12.30
#